data_AF-A0A413T9E9-F1
#
_entry.id   AF-A0A413T9E9-F1
#
_cell.length_a   1.000
_cell.length_b   1.000
_cell.length_c   1.000
_cell.angle_alpha   90.00
_cell.angle_beta   90.00
_cell.angle_gamma   90.00
#
_symmetry.space_group_name_H-M   'P 1'
#
loop_
_entity.id
_entity.type
_entity.pdbx_description
1 polymer ?
#
loop_
_entity_poly.entity_id
_entity_poly.type
_entity_poly.pdbx_seq_one_letter_code
_entity_poly.pdbx_strand_id
1 'polypeptide(L)'
;MTAARDFLKKINHEGLPLFNPLHGEGGIGKKGSKTSGGNESKEVKWNSIAKQLYNAIMWVIVIIDAKPNTAIYEVKEKVWKFKSYEPFPSQVKAVNIIIGKNIVGKTLTEAIDELRHDNDIRDGMCDFDKLIEIITHYVDKEGHAIEIEPKF
;
A
#
# COMPACT_ATOMS: atom_id res chain seq x y z
N MET A 1 0.69 -28.04 1.22
CA MET A 1 -0.20 -27.25 0.33
C MET A 1 -1.44 -26.92 1.13
N THR A 2 -1.88 -25.66 1.14
CA THR A 2 -3.07 -25.23 1.90
C THR A 2 -4.29 -25.25 0.98
N ALA A 3 -5.46 -25.64 1.50
CA ALA A 3 -6.70 -25.75 0.71
C ALA A 3 -7.05 -24.47 -0.08
N ALA A 4 -6.71 -23.29 0.45
CA ALA A 4 -6.90 -22.01 -0.23
C ALA A 4 -6.08 -21.89 -1.52
N ARG A 5 -4.84 -22.38 -1.54
CA ARG A 5 -3.98 -22.36 -2.74
C ARG A 5 -4.48 -23.33 -3.81
N ASP A 6 -4.98 -24.49 -3.40
CA ASP A 6 -5.56 -25.48 -4.31
C ASP A 6 -6.88 -24.98 -4.93
N PHE A 7 -7.68 -24.24 -4.16
CA PHE A 7 -8.89 -23.59 -4.67
C PHE A 7 -8.56 -22.54 -5.74
N LEU A 8 -7.62 -21.64 -5.45
CA LEU A 8 -7.13 -20.62 -6.38
C LEU A 8 -6.64 -21.25 -7.70
N LYS A 9 -5.88 -22.34 -7.60
CA LYS A 9 -5.42 -23.11 -8.77
C LYS A 9 -6.58 -23.71 -9.58
N LYS A 10 -7.61 -24.24 -8.91
CA LYS A 10 -8.80 -24.79 -9.58
C LYS A 10 -9.61 -23.74 -10.34
N ILE A 11 -9.70 -22.51 -9.82
CA ILE A 11 -10.43 -21.40 -10.48
C ILE A 11 -9.55 -20.56 -11.42
N ASN A 12 -8.31 -21.00 -11.68
CA ASN A 12 -7.31 -20.27 -12.48
C ASN A 12 -7.14 -18.80 -12.04
N HIS A 13 -7.08 -18.57 -10.73
CA HIS A 13 -6.91 -17.25 -10.13
C HIS A 13 -5.56 -17.18 -9.40
N GLU A 14 -4.76 -16.15 -9.67
CA GLU A 14 -3.39 -16.00 -9.11
C GLU A 14 -3.37 -15.73 -7.59
N GLY A 15 -4.54 -15.51 -7.01
CA GLY A 15 -4.70 -15.10 -5.62
C GLY A 15 -4.67 -13.60 -5.46
N LEU A 16 -5.12 -13.11 -4.30
CA LEU A 16 -4.95 -11.70 -4.00
C LEU A 16 -3.47 -11.43 -3.70
N PRO A 17 -2.90 -10.34 -4.23
CA PRO A 17 -1.57 -9.91 -3.85
C PRO A 17 -1.62 -9.58 -2.37
N LEU A 18 -0.96 -10.42 -1.59
CA LEU A 18 -0.93 -10.30 -0.16
C LEU A 18 0.05 -9.18 0.20
N PHE A 19 -0.46 -8.08 0.75
CA PHE A 19 0.38 -7.13 1.45
C PHE A 19 1.01 -7.86 2.63
N ASN A 20 2.33 -8.05 2.58
CA ASN A 20 3.10 -8.68 3.64
C ASN A 20 4.27 -7.77 3.99
N PRO A 21 4.14 -6.97 5.07
CA PRO A 21 5.16 -6.02 5.47
C PRO A 21 6.34 -6.68 6.19
N LEU A 22 6.24 -7.96 6.60
CA LEU A 22 7.24 -8.62 7.44
C LEU A 22 8.22 -9.48 6.63
N HIS A 23 9.48 -9.51 7.03
CA HIS A 23 10.40 -10.56 6.61
C HIS A 23 9.90 -11.93 7.10
N GLY A 24 9.97 -12.95 6.26
CA GLY A 24 9.55 -14.29 6.65
C GLY A 24 10.64 -14.95 7.48
N GLU A 25 10.31 -15.50 8.65
CA GLU A 25 11.18 -16.39 9.42
C GLU A 25 11.24 -17.75 8.71
N GLY A 26 12.04 -17.81 7.64
CA GLY A 26 12.10 -18.95 6.73
C GLY A 26 13.10 -18.67 5.63
N GLY A 27 14.32 -19.18 5.81
CA GLY A 27 15.46 -18.95 4.94
C GLY A 27 15.23 -19.27 3.47
N ILE A 28 16.09 -18.66 2.65
CA ILE A 28 16.48 -19.03 1.28
C ILE A 28 15.53 -20.04 0.59
N GLY A 29 14.72 -19.57 -0.35
CA GLY A 29 14.08 -20.43 -1.34
C GLY A 29 12.87 -19.77 -2.01
N LYS A 30 12.76 -19.67 -3.33
CA LYS A 30 13.47 -20.36 -4.41
C LYS A 30 13.52 -19.43 -5.62
N LYS A 31 14.67 -19.36 -6.30
CA LYS A 31 14.68 -19.19 -7.76
C LYS A 31 13.65 -20.17 -8.31
N GLY A 32 12.54 -19.66 -8.82
CA GLY A 32 11.52 -20.47 -9.48
C GLY A 32 12.21 -21.29 -10.56
N SER A 33 12.23 -22.60 -10.38
CA SER A 33 12.59 -23.52 -11.44
C SER A 33 11.62 -23.28 -12.59
N LYS A 34 12.16 -22.83 -13.72
CA LYS A 34 11.41 -22.65 -14.97
C LYS A 34 10.80 -24.00 -15.33
N THR A 35 9.50 -24.14 -15.10
CA THR A 35 8.72 -25.18 -15.75
C THR A 35 7.88 -24.46 -16.80
N SER A 36 8.25 -24.69 -18.05
CA SER A 36 7.62 -24.16 -19.25
C SER A 36 6.12 -24.48 -19.29
N GLY A 37 5.30 -23.48 -19.63
CA GLY A 37 3.94 -23.71 -20.13
C GLY A 37 2.83 -22.95 -19.39
N GLY A 38 2.41 -21.81 -19.97
CA GLY A 38 1.08 -21.23 -19.72
C GLY A 38 1.10 -19.83 -19.11
N ASN A 39 0.98 -18.81 -19.97
CA ASN A 39 0.82 -17.38 -19.68
C ASN A 39 1.74 -16.80 -18.61
N GLU A 40 2.81 -16.13 -19.06
CA GLU A 40 3.47 -15.09 -18.29
C GLU A 40 2.41 -14.07 -17.86
N SER A 41 1.95 -14.16 -16.62
CA SER A 41 1.17 -13.12 -15.96
C SER A 41 1.98 -11.84 -16.13
N LYS A 42 1.53 -10.91 -16.99
CA LYS A 42 2.25 -9.66 -17.25
C LYS A 42 2.53 -9.02 -15.90
N GLU A 43 3.80 -9.01 -15.51
CA GLU A 43 4.22 -8.45 -14.22
C GLU A 43 3.67 -7.03 -14.17
N VAL A 44 2.73 -6.81 -13.26
CA VAL A 44 1.95 -5.57 -13.25
C VAL A 44 2.89 -4.45 -12.85
N LYS A 45 3.26 -3.62 -13.82
CA LYS A 45 4.13 -2.47 -13.60
C LYS A 45 3.42 -1.43 -12.74
N TRP A 46 3.90 -1.24 -11.52
CA TRP A 46 3.43 -0.19 -10.63
C TRP A 46 4.05 1.16 -10.97
N ASN A 47 3.25 2.21 -10.90
CA ASN A 47 3.78 3.56 -10.72
C ASN A 47 4.36 3.66 -9.30
N SER A 48 5.53 4.30 -9.17
CA SER A 48 6.23 4.38 -7.88
C SER A 48 5.43 5.11 -6.79
N ILE A 49 4.72 6.19 -7.13
CA ILE A 49 3.89 6.97 -6.20
C ILE A 49 2.64 6.15 -5.85
N ALA A 50 2.01 5.49 -6.83
CA ALA A 50 0.89 4.61 -6.56
C ALA A 50 1.26 3.46 -5.62
N LYS A 51 2.48 2.93 -5.73
CA LYS A 51 2.99 1.89 -4.85
C LYS A 51 3.17 2.41 -3.41
N GLN A 52 3.77 3.59 -3.24
CA GLN A 52 3.88 4.23 -1.92
C GLN A 52 2.48 4.48 -1.31
N LEU A 53 1.55 5.03 -2.09
CA LEU A 53 0.19 5.29 -1.63
C LEU A 53 -0.55 4.00 -1.24
N TYR A 54 -0.38 2.92 -2.03
CA TYR A 54 -0.95 1.62 -1.70
C TYR A 54 -0.37 1.06 -0.40
N ASN A 55 0.95 1.12 -0.21
CA ASN A 55 1.59 0.68 1.04
C ASN A 55 1.07 1.49 2.23
N ALA A 56 0.96 2.81 2.11
CA ALA A 56 0.39 3.68 3.15
C ALA A 56 -1.05 3.27 3.51
N ILE A 57 -1.90 3.04 2.50
CA ILE A 57 -3.28 2.57 2.70
C ILE A 57 -3.32 1.23 3.44
N MET A 58 -2.45 0.29 3.07
CA MET A 58 -2.40 -1.01 3.71
C MET A 58 -1.94 -0.91 5.16
N TRP A 59 -0.96 -0.06 5.47
CA TRP A 59 -0.56 0.23 6.85
C TRP A 59 -1.69 0.85 7.66
N VAL A 60 -2.38 1.86 7.11
CA VAL A 60 -3.54 2.47 7.78
C VAL A 60 -4.58 1.42 8.11
N ILE A 61 -4.93 0.54 7.16
CA ILE A 61 -5.91 -0.54 7.40
C ILE A 61 -5.47 -1.45 8.55
N VAL A 62 -4.19 -1.83 8.60
CA VAL A 62 -3.64 -2.70 9.64
C VAL A 62 -3.64 -2.01 11.01
N ILE A 63 -3.14 -0.77 11.07
CA ILE A 63 -2.96 -0.03 12.33
C ILE A 63 -4.30 0.27 13.00
N ILE A 64 -5.31 0.67 12.22
CA ILE A 64 -6.61 1.10 12.77
C ILE A 64 -7.67 -0.02 12.78
N ASP A 65 -7.30 -1.25 12.38
CA ASP A 65 -8.24 -2.37 12.15
C ASP A 65 -9.46 -1.94 11.31
N ALA A 66 -9.19 -1.25 10.20
CA ALA A 66 -10.24 -0.66 9.37
C ALA A 66 -11.19 -1.74 8.83
N LYS A 67 -12.49 -1.53 8.98
CA LYS A 67 -13.49 -2.46 8.43
C LYS A 67 -13.65 -2.30 6.92
N PRO A 68 -14.03 -3.37 6.20
CA PRO A 68 -14.46 -3.27 4.81
C PRO A 68 -15.58 -2.24 4.64
N ASN A 69 -15.73 -1.69 3.43
CA ASN A 69 -16.72 -0.65 3.10
C ASN A 69 -16.51 0.70 3.83
N THR A 70 -15.29 0.97 4.28
CA THR A 70 -14.88 2.30 4.76
C THR A 70 -14.19 3.09 3.64
N ALA A 71 -14.07 4.41 3.83
CA ALA A 71 -13.45 5.30 2.84
C ALA A 71 -12.02 4.86 2.44
N ILE A 72 -11.24 4.32 3.38
CA ILE A 72 -9.88 3.84 3.11
C ILE A 72 -9.88 2.64 2.13
N TYR A 73 -10.88 1.76 2.21
CA TYR A 73 -11.05 0.65 1.26
C TYR A 73 -11.49 1.14 -0.11
N GLU A 74 -12.35 2.16 -0.21
CA GLU A 74 -12.70 2.74 -1.50
C GLU A 74 -11.49 3.35 -2.20
N VAL A 75 -10.61 4.04 -1.45
CA VAL A 75 -9.35 4.56 -2.00
C VAL A 75 -8.42 3.41 -2.40
N LYS A 76 -8.32 2.35 -1.57
CA LYS A 76 -7.55 1.13 -1.88
C LYS A 76 -7.95 0.54 -3.23
N GLU A 77 -9.24 0.33 -3.47
CA GLU A 77 -9.74 -0.26 -4.72
C GLU A 77 -9.40 0.62 -5.94
N LYS A 78 -9.52 1.94 -5.82
CA LYS A 78 -9.16 2.87 -6.90
C LYS A 78 -7.67 2.83 -7.19
N VAL A 79 -6.82 2.90 -6.16
CA VAL A 79 -5.34 2.84 -6.32
C VAL A 79 -4.92 1.50 -6.91
N TRP A 80 -5.54 0.39 -6.46
CA TRP A 80 -5.29 -0.94 -7.02
C TRP A 80 -5.67 -1.04 -8.50
N LYS A 81 -6.85 -0.51 -8.88
CA LYS A 81 -7.34 -0.53 -10.26
C LYS A 81 -6.44 0.28 -11.21
N PHE A 82 -5.90 1.41 -10.74
CA PHE A 82 -5.07 2.32 -11.53
C PHE A 82 -3.58 2.30 -11.14
N LYS A 83 -3.10 1.20 -10.56
CA LYS A 83 -1.74 1.02 -10.02
C LYS A 83 -0.58 1.35 -10.96
N SER A 84 -0.80 1.34 -12.27
CA SER A 84 0.21 1.70 -13.28
C SER A 84 0.29 3.19 -13.58
N TYR A 85 -0.63 3.99 -13.03
CA TYR A 85 -0.72 5.44 -13.22
C TYR A 85 -0.37 6.17 -11.93
N GLU A 86 0.02 7.44 -12.06
CA GLU A 86 0.19 8.32 -10.91
C GLU A 86 -1.17 8.56 -10.23
N PRO A 87 -1.26 8.45 -8.89
CA PRO A 87 -2.50 8.72 -8.19
C PRO A 87 -2.85 10.20 -8.22
N PHE A 88 -4.14 10.53 -8.16
CA PHE A 88 -4.54 11.93 -8.07
C PHE A 88 -4.10 12.52 -6.71
N PRO A 89 -3.65 13.79 -6.65
CA PRO A 89 -3.32 14.45 -5.39
C PRO A 89 -4.46 14.40 -4.37
N SER A 90 -5.72 14.45 -4.84
CA SER A 90 -6.91 14.31 -4.00
C SER A 90 -7.01 12.95 -3.29
N GLN A 91 -6.50 11.86 -3.89
CA GLN A 91 -6.41 10.55 -3.25
C GLN A 91 -5.35 10.55 -2.15
N VAL A 92 -4.18 11.15 -2.41
CA VAL A 92 -3.11 11.31 -1.41
C VAL A 92 -3.61 12.14 -0.23
N LYS A 93 -4.27 13.28 -0.50
CA LYS A 93 -4.90 14.14 0.50
C LYS A 93 -5.98 13.41 1.31
N ALA A 94 -6.80 12.58 0.68
CA ALA A 94 -7.82 11.80 1.38
C ALA A 94 -7.18 10.84 2.39
N VAL A 95 -6.10 10.14 2.01
CA VAL A 95 -5.37 9.25 2.93
C VAL A 95 -4.71 10.06 4.05
N ASN A 96 -4.09 11.21 3.76
CA ASN A 96 -3.53 12.11 4.77
C ASN A 96 -4.56 12.51 5.85
N ILE A 97 -5.78 12.87 5.41
CA ILE A 97 -6.89 13.21 6.31
C ILE A 97 -7.33 12.00 7.15
N ILE A 98 -7.40 10.81 6.55
CA ILE A 98 -7.75 9.58 7.28
C ILE A 98 -6.69 9.29 8.35
N ILE A 99 -5.40 9.44 8.04
CA ILE A 99 -4.33 9.27 9.02
C ILE A 99 -4.51 10.28 10.15
N GLY A 100 -4.58 11.58 9.86
CA GLY A 100 -4.69 12.62 10.90
C GLY A 100 -5.93 12.48 11.81
N LYS A 101 -7.01 11.85 11.32
CA LYS A 101 -8.21 11.58 12.12
C LYS A 101 -8.10 10.36 13.03
N ASN A 102 -7.32 9.34 12.64
CA ASN A 102 -7.30 8.04 13.32
C ASN A 102 -5.98 7.76 14.06
N ILE A 103 -4.86 8.33 13.60
CA ILE A 103 -3.52 8.22 14.19
C ILE A 103 -3.18 9.60 14.78
N VAL A 104 -3.83 9.95 15.89
CA VAL A 104 -3.77 11.30 16.45
C VAL A 104 -2.41 11.56 17.10
N GLY A 105 -1.80 12.69 16.76
CA GLY A 105 -0.55 13.15 17.36
C GLY A 105 0.71 12.48 16.83
N LYS A 106 0.60 11.65 15.80
CA LYS A 106 1.74 10.98 15.14
C LYS A 106 1.57 10.98 13.63
N THR A 107 2.67 10.80 12.91
CA THR A 107 2.65 10.42 11.49
C THR A 107 2.42 8.92 11.33
N LEU A 108 2.11 8.50 10.10
CA LEU A 108 2.01 7.08 9.78
C LEU A 108 3.36 6.37 9.99
N THR A 109 4.46 7.02 9.60
CA THR A 109 5.83 6.52 9.82
C THR A 109 6.09 6.27 11.31
N GLU A 110 5.80 7.24 12.17
CA GLU A 110 5.96 7.09 13.62
C GLU A 110 5.12 5.93 14.19
N ALA A 111 3.87 5.79 13.73
CA ALA A 111 3.02 4.68 14.13
C ALA A 111 3.55 3.32 13.65
N ILE A 112 4.19 3.25 12.48
CA ILE A 112 4.83 2.03 11.97
C ILE A 112 6.12 1.73 12.75
N ASP A 113 6.89 2.74 13.12
CA ASP A 113 8.13 2.57 13.87
C ASP A 113 7.87 2.00 15.27
N GLU A 114 6.73 2.31 15.88
CA GLU A 114 6.29 1.64 17.12
C GLU A 114 6.08 0.13 16.91
N LEU A 115 5.58 -0.28 15.75
CA LEU A 115 5.45 -1.70 15.39
C LEU A 115 6.80 -2.34 15.05
N ARG A 116 7.73 -1.57 14.50
CA ARG A 116 9.08 -2.05 14.11
C ARG A 116 9.90 -2.55 15.31
N HIS A 117 9.61 -2.07 16.52
CA HIS A 117 10.29 -2.54 17.73
C HIS A 117 10.19 -4.06 17.91
N ASP A 118 9.03 -4.63 17.61
CA ASP A 118 8.73 -6.05 17.80
C ASP A 118 8.68 -6.83 16.47
N ASN A 119 8.88 -6.16 15.33
CA ASN A 119 8.65 -6.73 14.00
C ASN A 119 9.75 -6.38 13.00
N ASP A 120 10.24 -7.40 12.29
CA ASP A 120 11.20 -7.22 11.19
C ASP A 120 10.47 -6.79 9.89
N ILE A 121 10.31 -5.49 9.72
CA ILE A 121 9.61 -4.87 8.58
C ILE A 121 10.53 -4.75 7.37
N ARG A 122 10.02 -5.15 6.19
CA ARG A 122 10.73 -5.07 4.90
C ARG A 122 11.11 -3.66 4.50
N ASP A 123 12.26 -3.55 3.86
CA ASP A 123 12.71 -2.33 3.20
C ASP A 123 11.70 -1.86 2.15
N GLY A 124 11.52 -0.54 2.07
CA GLY A 124 10.62 0.09 1.09
C GLY A 124 9.13 -0.01 1.40
N MET A 125 8.73 -0.62 2.52
CA MET A 125 7.33 -0.66 2.96
C MET A 125 6.86 0.61 3.65
N CYS A 126 7.79 1.47 4.08
CA CYS A 126 7.51 2.71 4.83
C CYS A 126 8.03 3.96 4.09
N ASP A 127 8.29 3.86 2.79
CA ASP A 127 8.79 4.98 2.00
C ASP A 127 7.61 5.86 1.56
N PHE A 128 7.51 7.07 2.11
CA PHE A 128 6.41 7.99 1.80
C PHE A 128 6.84 9.37 1.30
N ASP A 129 8.13 9.57 1.02
CA ASP A 129 8.67 10.89 0.63
C ASP A 129 7.92 11.56 -0.52
N LYS A 130 7.48 10.79 -1.53
CA LYS A 130 6.74 11.34 -2.67
C LYS A 130 5.32 11.73 -2.29
N LEU A 131 4.72 11.03 -1.31
CA LEU A 131 3.40 11.40 -0.78
C LEU A 131 3.50 12.67 0.07
N ILE A 132 4.57 12.79 0.86
CA ILE A 132 4.88 13.99 1.64
C ILE A 132 5.04 15.18 0.68
N GLU A 133 5.84 15.03 -0.38
CA GLU A 133 6.05 16.07 -1.41
C GLU A 133 4.73 16.53 -2.05
N ILE A 134 3.83 15.60 -2.38
CA ILE A 134 2.50 15.92 -2.94
C ILE A 134 1.65 16.71 -1.94
N ILE A 135 1.74 16.42 -0.64
CA ILE A 135 0.99 17.14 0.40
C ILE A 135 1.59 18.53 0.66
N THR A 136 2.90 18.65 0.74
CA THR A 136 3.57 19.93 1.03
C THR A 136 3.42 20.93 -0.11
N HIS A 137 3.25 20.44 -1.35
CA HIS A 137 3.02 21.27 -2.54
C HIS A 137 1.57 21.19 -3.05
N TYR A 138 0.61 20.86 -2.18
CA TYR A 138 -0.76 20.68 -2.59
C TYR A 138 -1.38 21.98 -3.11
N VAL A 139 -1.99 21.93 -4.29
CA VAL A 139 -2.76 23.03 -4.88
C VAL A 139 -4.25 22.70 -4.93
N ASP A 140 -5.08 23.72 -4.77
CA ASP A 140 -6.53 23.59 -4.95
C ASP A 140 -6.91 23.48 -6.44
N LYS A 141 -8.22 23.47 -6.71
CA LYS A 141 -8.74 23.38 -8.09
C LYS A 141 -8.48 24.66 -8.91
N GLU A 142 -8.20 25.78 -8.24
CA GLU A 142 -7.95 27.10 -8.82
C GLU A 142 -6.44 27.36 -9.01
N GLY A 143 -5.59 26.46 -8.49
CA GLY A 143 -4.14 26.54 -8.57
C GLY A 143 -3.49 27.24 -7.36
N HIS A 144 -4.25 27.57 -6.32
CA HIS A 144 -3.71 28.18 -5.11
C HIS A 144 -3.07 27.13 -4.22
N ALA A 145 -1.87 27.44 -3.69
CA ALA A 145 -1.20 26.58 -2.72
C ALA A 145 -2.00 26.52 -1.42
N ILE A 146 -2.17 25.31 -0.88
CA ILE A 146 -2.78 25.07 0.42
C ILE A 146 -1.71 24.48 1.33
N GLU A 147 -1.48 25.13 2.47
CA GLU A 147 -0.65 24.56 3.53
C GLU A 147 -1.38 23.40 4.19
N ILE A 148 -0.82 22.20 4.05
CA ILE A 148 -1.32 20.97 4.67
C ILE A 148 -0.18 20.31 5.40
N GLU A 149 -0.39 19.98 6.67
CA GLU A 149 0.56 19.20 7.43
C GLU A 149 0.59 17.75 6.92
N PRO A 150 1.77 17.24 6.51
CA PRO A 150 1.91 15.84 6.10
C PRO A 150 1.78 14.91 7.31
N LYS A 151 1.00 13.84 7.13
CA LYS A 151 0.73 12.81 8.15
C LYS A 151 1.25 11.44 7.73
N PHE A 152 1.94 11.33 6.59
CA PHE A 152 2.62 10.11 6.19
C PHE A 152 3.89 9.88 7.01
#